data_AF-A0AAD8YDX5-F1
#
_entry.id   AF-A0AAD8YDX5-F1
#
_cell.length_a   1.000
_cell.length_b   1.000
_cell.length_c   1.000
_cell.angle_alpha   90.00
_cell.angle_beta   90.00
_cell.angle_gamma   90.00
#
_symmetry.space_group_name_H-M   'P 1'
#
loop_
_entity.id
_entity.type
_entity.pdbx_description
1 polymer ?
#
loop_
_entity_poly.entity_id
_entity_poly.type
_entity_poly.pdbx_seq_one_letter_code
_entity_poly.pdbx_strand_id
1 'polypeptide(L)'
;MIGLAAGIEMADMAWEVKCREEDMKQRALENERHAIDDARRSVDEKAQQLKVLANQSALIAGFSMVVLVESQIPENINSVVLTFFGLIVAITIALMLVSTLNSTYILVAILRYDCVERSVPFDVFWRRRCEADWKVALRAFSVGVPSFMIVVALVAWVSFWNHQSLYYSASVVTAISLMLIIYWFANTHRKWGDFLLMSEARILTRGMSFAAASKSGSSEGDHSSVDLRDSLQLSSLAIGELSESEMKLKK
;
A
#
# COMPACT_ATOMS: atom_id res chain seq x y z
N MET A 1 -48.31 48.10 -27.27
CA MET A 1 -46.89 48.19 -26.87
C MET A 1 -46.60 47.62 -25.48
N ILE A 2 -47.55 47.60 -24.53
CA ILE A 2 -47.30 47.11 -23.15
C ILE A 2 -47.03 45.58 -23.09
N GLY A 3 -47.72 44.77 -23.90
CA GLY A 3 -47.52 43.31 -23.91
C GLY A 3 -46.19 42.84 -24.51
N LEU A 4 -45.52 43.67 -25.31
CA LEU A 4 -44.25 43.30 -25.94
C LEU A 4 -43.06 43.51 -24.97
N ALA A 5 -43.14 44.55 -24.13
CA ALA A 5 -42.16 44.81 -23.06
C ALA A 5 -42.19 43.71 -21.99
N ALA A 6 -43.39 43.31 -21.54
CA ALA A 6 -43.54 42.21 -20.58
C ALA A 6 -43.04 40.86 -21.12
N GLY A 7 -43.18 40.63 -22.43
CA GLY A 7 -42.65 39.43 -23.09
C GLY A 7 -41.12 39.38 -23.14
N ILE A 8 -40.46 40.55 -23.26
CA ILE A 8 -39.00 40.66 -23.29
C ILE A 8 -38.42 40.42 -21.89
N GLU A 9 -38.99 41.01 -20.83
CA GLU A 9 -38.53 40.80 -19.45
C GLU A 9 -38.67 39.33 -19.00
N MET A 10 -39.74 38.66 -19.42
CA MET A 10 -39.94 37.23 -19.15
C MET A 10 -38.93 36.36 -19.91
N ALA A 11 -38.52 36.75 -21.11
CA ALA A 11 -37.51 36.04 -21.89
C ALA A 11 -36.11 36.17 -21.28
N ASP A 12 -35.74 37.37 -20.81
CA ASP A 12 -34.46 37.61 -20.12
C ASP A 12 -34.38 36.81 -18.81
N MET A 13 -35.46 36.78 -18.01
CA MET A 13 -35.49 35.96 -16.80
C MET A 13 -35.39 34.46 -17.09
N ALA A 14 -36.05 33.97 -18.14
CA ALA A 14 -35.95 32.56 -18.55
C ALA A 14 -34.54 32.19 -19.03
N TRP A 15 -33.87 33.11 -19.73
CA TRP A 15 -32.49 32.93 -20.17
C TRP A 15 -31.51 32.85 -18.99
N GLU A 16 -31.63 33.75 -18.00
CA GLU A 16 -30.76 33.72 -16.81
C GLU A 16 -30.88 32.44 -16.00
N VAL A 17 -32.10 31.92 -15.82
CA VAL A 17 -32.33 30.65 -15.11
C VAL A 17 -31.68 29.48 -15.86
N LYS A 18 -31.84 29.44 -17.18
CA LYS A 18 -31.22 28.40 -18.02
C LYS A 18 -29.70 28.47 -17.98
N CYS A 19 -29.12 29.67 -18.09
CA CYS A 19 -27.67 29.85 -17.97
C CYS A 19 -27.16 29.37 -16.61
N ARG A 20 -27.86 29.67 -15.50
CA ARG A 20 -27.45 29.17 -14.16
C ARG A 20 -27.54 27.66 -14.05
N GLU A 21 -28.56 27.03 -14.64
CA GLU A 21 -28.71 25.58 -14.61
C GLU A 21 -27.60 24.89 -15.42
N GLU A 22 -27.25 25.43 -16.59
CA GLU A 22 -26.13 24.96 -17.41
C GLU A 22 -24.79 25.13 -16.69
N ASP A 23 -24.57 26.29 -16.03
CA ASP A 23 -23.40 26.56 -15.19
C ASP A 23 -23.27 25.54 -14.05
N MET A 24 -24.37 25.22 -13.36
CA MET A 24 -24.36 24.22 -12.28
C MET A 24 -24.04 22.82 -12.81
N LYS A 25 -24.58 22.44 -13.98
CA LYS A 25 -24.27 21.15 -14.62
C LYS A 25 -22.81 21.07 -15.05
N GLN A 26 -22.25 22.15 -15.59
CA GLN A 26 -20.84 22.20 -15.98
C GLN A 26 -19.92 22.04 -14.77
N ARG A 27 -20.21 22.73 -13.66
CA ARG A 27 -19.42 22.58 -12.41
C ARG A 27 -19.53 21.19 -11.82
N ALA A 28 -20.70 20.55 -11.89
CA ALA A 28 -20.87 19.17 -11.46
C ALA A 28 -19.98 18.21 -12.28
N LEU A 29 -20.00 18.35 -13.62
CA LEU A 29 -19.17 17.54 -14.50
C LEU A 29 -17.66 17.80 -14.32
N GLU A 30 -17.26 19.05 -14.05
CA GLU A 30 -15.88 19.42 -13.77
C GLU A 30 -15.39 18.84 -12.44
N ASN A 31 -16.23 18.87 -11.40
CA ASN A 31 -15.93 18.24 -10.11
C ASN A 31 -15.76 16.71 -10.24
N GLU A 32 -16.58 16.05 -11.07
CA GLU A 32 -16.43 14.62 -11.34
C GLU A 32 -15.12 14.31 -12.08
N ARG A 33 -14.72 15.14 -13.04
CA ARG A 33 -13.43 15.00 -13.75
C ARG A 33 -12.25 15.14 -12.79
N HIS A 34 -12.27 16.14 -11.91
CA HIS A 34 -11.23 16.30 -10.89
C HIS A 34 -11.14 15.09 -9.96
N ALA A 35 -12.27 14.54 -9.52
CA ALA A 35 -12.29 13.34 -8.69
C ALA A 35 -11.70 12.10 -9.39
N ILE A 36 -11.92 11.97 -10.70
CA ILE A 36 -11.34 10.88 -11.51
C ILE A 36 -9.83 11.09 -11.68
N ASP A 37 -9.39 12.31 -11.98
CA ASP A 37 -7.98 12.62 -12.18
C ASP A 37 -7.16 12.46 -10.88
N ASP A 38 -7.72 12.83 -9.73
CA ASP A 38 -7.12 12.57 -8.42
C ASP A 38 -6.98 11.07 -8.14
N ALA A 39 -8.01 10.28 -8.48
CA ALA A 39 -7.96 8.83 -8.34
C ALA A 39 -6.86 8.22 -9.23
N ARG A 40 -6.75 8.64 -10.49
CA ARG A 40 -5.69 8.21 -11.41
C ARG A 40 -4.30 8.53 -10.87
N ARG A 41 -4.11 9.75 -10.35
CA ARG A 41 -2.84 10.17 -9.76
C ARG A 41 -2.44 9.27 -8.59
N SER A 42 -3.37 9.00 -7.67
CA SER A 42 -3.11 8.13 -6.52
C SER A 42 -2.73 6.70 -6.94
N VAL A 43 -3.37 6.19 -7.99
CA VAL A 43 -3.08 4.88 -8.59
C VAL A 43 -1.67 4.86 -9.18
N ASP A 44 -1.33 5.86 -9.98
CA ASP A 44 -0.03 5.96 -10.64
C ASP A 44 1.12 6.09 -9.63
N GLU A 45 0.94 6.86 -8.56
CA GLU A 45 1.93 6.98 -7.48
C GLU A 45 2.23 5.62 -6.83
N LYS A 46 1.20 4.83 -6.51
CA LYS A 46 1.38 3.48 -5.95
C LYS A 46 2.00 2.52 -6.96
N ALA A 47 1.56 2.57 -8.21
CA ALA A 47 2.11 1.73 -9.28
C ALA A 47 3.60 2.02 -9.51
N GLN A 48 4.01 3.29 -9.49
CA GLN A 48 5.42 3.67 -9.63
C GLN A 48 6.27 3.16 -8.45
N GLN A 49 5.78 3.28 -7.22
CA GLN A 49 6.44 2.72 -6.04
C GLN A 49 6.66 1.20 -6.16
N LEU A 50 5.62 0.46 -6.59
CA LEU A 50 5.71 -0.99 -6.78
C LEU A 50 6.69 -1.38 -7.90
N LYS A 51 6.71 -0.64 -9.00
CA LYS A 51 7.64 -0.88 -10.12
C LYS A 51 9.10 -0.72 -9.68
N VAL A 52 9.40 0.35 -8.93
CA VAL A 52 10.76 0.58 -8.40
C VAL A 52 11.15 -0.54 -7.44
N LEU A 53 10.24 -0.94 -6.54
CA LEU A 53 10.48 -2.02 -5.59
C LEU A 53 10.76 -3.35 -6.31
N ALA A 54 9.90 -3.73 -7.27
CA ALA A 54 10.03 -4.96 -8.04
C ALA A 54 11.34 -5.01 -8.86
N ASN A 55 11.72 -3.89 -9.47
CA ASN A 55 12.96 -3.81 -10.25
C ASN A 55 14.19 -3.95 -9.34
N GLN A 56 14.19 -3.26 -8.20
CA GLN A 56 15.30 -3.34 -7.23
C GLN A 56 15.45 -4.74 -6.64
N SER A 57 14.34 -5.41 -6.30
CA SER A 57 14.37 -6.78 -5.78
C SER A 57 14.84 -7.79 -6.82
N ALA A 58 14.45 -7.62 -8.09
CA ALA A 58 14.94 -8.45 -9.18
C ALA A 58 16.47 -8.32 -9.39
N LEU A 59 17.01 -7.10 -9.31
CA LEU A 59 18.45 -6.87 -9.39
C LEU A 59 19.22 -7.56 -8.26
N ILE A 60 18.76 -7.44 -7.01
CA ILE A 60 19.42 -8.09 -5.85
C ILE A 60 19.33 -9.62 -5.96
N ALA A 61 18.18 -10.16 -6.39
CA ALA A 61 18.03 -11.60 -6.63
C ALA A 61 18.98 -12.10 -7.72
N GLY A 62 19.07 -11.38 -8.85
CA GLY A 62 19.99 -11.70 -9.94
C GLY A 62 21.45 -11.65 -9.49
N PHE A 63 21.86 -10.62 -8.75
CA PHE A 63 23.21 -10.52 -8.20
C PHE A 63 23.53 -11.67 -7.25
N SER A 64 22.58 -12.06 -6.40
CA SER A 64 22.73 -13.20 -5.48
C SER A 64 22.89 -14.53 -6.22
N MET A 65 22.16 -14.71 -7.33
CA MET A 65 22.28 -15.89 -8.18
C MET A 65 23.62 -15.95 -8.92
N VAL A 66 24.09 -14.82 -9.48
CA VAL A 66 25.40 -14.73 -10.13
C VAL A 66 26.52 -15.06 -9.13
N VAL A 67 26.44 -14.51 -7.92
CA VAL A 67 27.38 -14.82 -6.84
C VAL A 67 27.43 -16.31 -6.50
N LEU A 68 26.29 -17.01 -6.56
CA LEU A 68 26.23 -18.45 -6.30
C LEU A 68 26.98 -19.26 -7.36
N VAL A 69 26.83 -18.91 -8.64
CA VAL A 69 27.38 -19.69 -9.76
C VAL A 69 28.83 -19.34 -10.07
N GLU A 70 29.25 -18.10 -9.80
CA GLU A 70 30.63 -17.63 -10.04
C GLU A 70 31.58 -17.95 -8.88
N SER A 71 31.05 -18.36 -7.71
CA SER A 71 31.88 -18.69 -6.56
C SER A 71 32.64 -20.00 -6.79
N GLN A 72 33.91 -19.91 -7.19
CA GLN A 72 34.81 -21.05 -7.29
C GLN A 72 35.20 -21.55 -5.89
N ILE A 73 34.65 -22.71 -5.49
CA ILE A 73 34.85 -23.27 -4.14
C ILE A 73 36.11 -24.17 -4.14
N PRO A 74 37.13 -23.86 -3.31
CA PRO A 74 38.28 -24.74 -3.16
C PRO A 74 37.90 -26.03 -2.41
N GLU A 75 38.47 -27.17 -2.80
CA GLU A 75 38.12 -28.51 -2.28
C GLU A 75 38.44 -28.70 -0.78
N ASN A 76 39.28 -27.83 -0.19
CA ASN A 76 39.73 -27.91 1.20
C ASN A 76 38.90 -27.07 2.19
N ILE A 77 37.60 -26.87 1.94
CA ILE A 77 36.75 -26.01 2.78
C ILE A 77 35.94 -26.79 3.81
N ASN A 78 35.67 -26.14 4.95
CA ASN A 78 34.76 -26.69 5.96
C ASN A 78 33.33 -26.82 5.40
N SER A 79 32.80 -28.04 5.37
CA SER A 79 31.45 -28.36 4.86
C SER A 79 30.35 -27.51 5.51
N VAL A 80 30.56 -27.09 6.76
CA VAL A 80 29.62 -26.24 7.50
C VAL A 80 29.49 -24.84 6.88
N VAL A 81 30.61 -24.20 6.49
CA VAL A 81 30.57 -22.85 5.89
C VAL A 81 29.92 -22.90 4.51
N LEU A 82 30.20 -23.96 3.75
CA LEU A 82 29.62 -24.16 2.42
C LEU A 82 28.10 -24.36 2.46
N THR A 83 27.60 -25.14 3.42
CA THR A 83 26.15 -25.34 3.59
C THR A 83 25.44 -24.06 4.02
N PHE A 84 26.03 -23.28 4.95
CA PHE A 84 25.48 -21.97 5.33
C PHE A 84 25.47 -20.98 4.17
N PHE A 85 26.53 -20.93 3.37
CA PHE A 85 26.59 -20.07 2.19
C PHE A 85 25.45 -20.38 1.21
N GLY A 86 25.30 -21.63 0.79
CA GLY A 86 24.23 -22.03 -0.13
C GLY A 86 22.83 -21.77 0.44
N LEU A 87 22.63 -22.06 1.74
CA LEU A 87 21.35 -21.84 2.42
C LEU A 87 20.96 -20.36 2.44
N ILE A 88 21.87 -19.47 2.84
CA ILE A 88 21.58 -18.03 2.95
C ILE A 88 21.35 -17.40 1.57
N VAL A 89 22.08 -17.84 0.54
CA VAL A 89 21.86 -17.39 -0.84
C VAL A 89 20.47 -17.81 -1.33
N ALA A 90 20.09 -19.09 -1.13
CA ALA A 90 18.77 -19.58 -1.51
C ALA A 90 17.63 -18.83 -0.79
N ILE A 91 17.78 -18.60 0.52
CA ILE A 91 16.82 -17.80 1.31
C ILE A 91 16.73 -16.37 0.77
N THR A 92 17.86 -15.74 0.43
CA THR A 92 17.89 -14.38 -0.12
C THR A 92 17.15 -14.28 -1.45
N ILE A 93 17.41 -15.22 -2.37
CA ILE A 93 16.72 -15.28 -3.66
C ILE A 93 15.22 -15.52 -3.45
N ALA A 94 14.84 -16.45 -2.57
CA ALA A 94 13.43 -16.73 -2.28
C ALA A 94 12.70 -15.50 -1.71
N LEU A 95 13.29 -14.79 -0.75
CA LEU A 95 12.71 -13.58 -0.16
C LEU A 95 12.53 -12.45 -1.20
N MET A 96 13.54 -12.23 -2.05
CA MET A 96 13.46 -11.23 -3.11
C MET A 96 12.45 -11.59 -4.20
N LEU A 97 12.34 -12.87 -4.54
CA LEU A 97 11.37 -13.37 -5.50
C LEU A 97 9.94 -13.22 -4.98
N VAL A 98 9.68 -13.53 -3.70
CA VAL A 98 8.38 -13.29 -3.06
C VAL A 98 8.02 -11.80 -3.09
N SER A 99 8.96 -10.89 -2.79
CA SER A 99 8.74 -9.45 -2.90
C SER A 99 8.38 -9.02 -4.33
N THR A 100 9.13 -9.50 -5.32
CA THR A 100 8.95 -9.15 -6.73
C THR A 100 7.61 -9.66 -7.27
N LEU A 101 7.24 -10.91 -6.95
CA LEU A 101 6.00 -11.52 -7.38
C LEU A 101 4.79 -10.82 -6.75
N ASN A 102 4.81 -10.58 -5.44
CA ASN A 102 3.72 -9.87 -4.77
C ASN A 102 3.54 -8.46 -5.35
N SER A 103 4.64 -7.74 -5.62
CA SER A 103 4.58 -6.42 -6.26
C SER A 103 3.99 -6.48 -7.68
N THR A 104 4.33 -7.52 -8.45
CA THR A 104 3.79 -7.75 -9.80
C THR A 104 2.30 -8.06 -9.79
N TYR A 105 1.86 -8.93 -8.88
CA TYR A 105 0.44 -9.26 -8.73
C TYR A 105 -0.40 -8.04 -8.34
N ILE A 106 0.10 -7.21 -7.42
CA ILE A 106 -0.58 -5.96 -7.04
C ILE A 106 -0.61 -5.00 -8.22
N LEU A 107 0.49 -4.88 -8.99
CA LEU A 107 0.52 -4.02 -10.17
C LEU A 107 -0.52 -4.46 -11.22
N VAL A 108 -0.68 -5.76 -11.45
CA VAL A 108 -1.72 -6.30 -12.35
C VAL A 108 -3.13 -6.02 -11.81
N ALA A 109 -3.33 -6.12 -10.49
CA ALA A 109 -4.61 -5.79 -9.87
C ALA A 109 -4.97 -4.30 -10.03
N ILE A 110 -3.99 -3.41 -9.91
CA ILE A 110 -4.16 -1.98 -10.17
C ILE A 110 -4.52 -1.72 -11.64
N LEU A 111 -3.86 -2.39 -12.59
CA LEU A 111 -4.14 -2.22 -14.03
C LEU A 111 -5.56 -2.68 -14.43
N ARG A 112 -6.17 -3.55 -13.62
CA ARG A 112 -7.56 -4.00 -13.80
C ARG A 112 -8.59 -3.12 -13.09
N TYR A 113 -8.15 -2.15 -12.28
CA TYR A 113 -9.04 -1.23 -11.58
C TYR A 113 -9.52 -0.13 -12.55
N ASP A 114 -10.82 -0.08 -12.83
CA ASP A 114 -11.41 0.97 -13.65
C ASP A 114 -11.69 2.22 -12.79
N CYS A 115 -11.06 3.34 -13.16
CA CYS A 115 -11.23 4.61 -12.47
C CYS A 115 -12.52 5.34 -12.90
N VAL A 116 -13.14 4.94 -14.01
CA VAL A 116 -14.33 5.58 -14.59
C VAL A 116 -15.61 4.99 -14.03
N GLU A 117 -15.73 3.66 -13.99
CA GLU A 117 -16.90 2.96 -13.44
C GLU A 117 -16.70 2.59 -11.96
N ARG A 118 -16.43 3.62 -11.15
CA ARG A 118 -16.11 3.47 -9.73
C ARG A 118 -17.38 3.30 -8.89
N SER A 119 -17.51 2.16 -8.20
CA SER A 119 -18.45 2.00 -7.08
C SER A 119 -17.84 2.36 -5.72
N VAL A 120 -16.50 2.28 -5.58
CA VAL A 120 -15.78 2.51 -4.31
C VAL A 120 -14.48 3.31 -4.52
N PRO A 121 -14.13 4.25 -3.60
CA PRO A 121 -12.85 4.97 -3.65
C PRO A 121 -11.64 4.03 -3.68
N PHE A 122 -10.60 4.43 -4.43
CA PHE A 122 -9.36 3.68 -4.59
C PHE A 122 -8.72 3.29 -3.24
N ASP A 123 -8.72 4.19 -2.26
CA ASP A 123 -8.17 3.91 -0.93
C ASP A 123 -8.84 2.72 -0.23
N VAL A 124 -10.16 2.56 -0.40
CA VAL A 124 -10.90 1.46 0.22
C VAL A 124 -10.62 0.15 -0.51
N PHE A 125 -10.54 0.19 -1.83
CA PHE A 125 -10.10 -0.96 -2.64
C PHE A 125 -8.70 -1.41 -2.24
N TRP A 126 -7.76 -0.46 -2.16
CA TRP A 126 -6.36 -0.69 -1.79
C TRP A 126 -6.24 -1.32 -0.40
N ARG A 127 -6.88 -0.73 0.62
CA ARG A 127 -6.81 -1.23 2.00
C ARG A 127 -7.36 -2.64 2.13
N ARG A 128 -8.46 -2.97 1.45
CA ARG A 128 -9.09 -4.29 1.57
C ARG A 128 -8.30 -5.39 0.88
N ARG A 129 -7.71 -5.11 -0.30
CA ARG A 129 -7.15 -6.17 -1.14
C ARG A 129 -5.64 -6.12 -1.30
N CYS A 130 -5.05 -4.93 -1.40
CA CYS A 130 -3.65 -4.75 -1.78
C CYS A 130 -2.73 -4.47 -0.58
N GLU A 131 -3.23 -3.85 0.48
CA GLU A 131 -2.37 -3.41 1.60
C GLU A 131 -1.69 -4.57 2.32
N ALA A 132 -2.40 -5.68 2.55
CA ALA A 132 -1.83 -6.86 3.20
C ALA A 132 -0.70 -7.47 2.37
N ASP A 133 -0.96 -7.72 1.08
CA ASP A 133 0.01 -8.30 0.15
C ASP A 133 1.22 -7.36 -0.05
N TRP A 134 0.99 -6.05 -0.09
CA TRP A 134 2.04 -5.04 -0.19
C TRP A 134 2.95 -5.04 1.04
N LYS A 135 2.39 -5.13 2.26
CA LYS A 135 3.17 -5.21 3.50
C LYS A 135 4.03 -6.46 3.55
N VAL A 136 3.52 -7.59 3.06
CA VAL A 136 4.31 -8.84 2.95
C VAL A 136 5.46 -8.65 1.97
N ALA A 137 5.21 -8.05 0.80
CA ALA A 137 6.25 -7.75 -0.18
C ALA A 137 7.36 -6.86 0.41
N LEU A 138 6.95 -5.76 1.06
CA LEU A 138 7.87 -4.80 1.67
C LEU A 138 8.67 -5.41 2.83
N ARG A 139 8.05 -6.28 3.62
CA ARG A 139 8.74 -7.03 4.69
C ARG A 139 9.76 -8.00 4.10
N ALA A 140 9.38 -8.78 3.09
CA ALA A 140 10.28 -9.72 2.43
C ALA A 140 11.48 -9.00 1.81
N PHE A 141 11.26 -7.85 1.15
CA PHE A 141 12.33 -7.00 0.64
C PHE A 141 13.24 -6.48 1.76
N SER A 142 12.66 -5.95 2.84
CA SER A 142 13.41 -5.37 3.96
C SER A 142 14.26 -6.39 4.71
N VAL A 143 13.83 -7.65 4.77
CA VAL A 143 14.59 -8.78 5.33
C VAL A 143 15.60 -9.35 4.33
N GLY A 144 15.29 -9.31 3.03
CA GLY A 144 16.21 -9.75 1.97
C GLY A 144 17.45 -8.86 1.82
N VAL A 145 17.35 -7.54 2.07
CA VAL A 145 18.50 -6.63 1.98
C VAL A 145 19.62 -6.98 2.96
N PRO A 146 19.38 -7.18 4.27
CA PRO A 146 20.43 -7.61 5.19
C PRO A 146 20.87 -9.06 4.92
N SER A 147 19.99 -9.95 4.43
CA SER A 147 20.42 -11.31 4.06
C SER A 147 21.40 -11.28 2.89
N PHE A 148 21.22 -10.38 1.92
CA PHE A 148 22.20 -10.14 0.84
C PHE A 148 23.55 -9.65 1.36
N MET A 149 23.58 -8.78 2.38
CA MET A 149 24.85 -8.35 2.99
C MET A 149 25.59 -9.51 3.69
N ILE A 150 24.85 -10.45 4.26
CA ILE A 150 25.42 -11.69 4.82
C ILE A 150 25.99 -12.56 3.70
N VAL A 151 25.30 -12.69 2.56
CA VAL A 151 25.82 -13.40 1.38
C VAL A 151 27.19 -12.82 0.98
N VAL A 152 27.30 -11.50 0.80
CA VAL A 152 28.57 -10.85 0.44
C VAL A 152 29.68 -11.14 1.46
N ALA A 153 29.34 -11.15 2.75
CA ALA A 153 30.29 -11.49 3.81
C ALA A 153 30.76 -12.96 3.72
N LEU A 154 29.85 -13.90 3.45
CA LEU A 154 30.16 -15.32 3.32
C LEU A 154 30.98 -15.63 2.06
N VAL A 155 30.71 -14.95 0.94
CA VAL A 155 31.51 -15.10 -0.29
C VAL A 155 32.97 -14.77 -0.03
N ALA A 156 33.25 -13.69 0.70
CA ALA A 156 34.63 -13.33 1.05
C ALA A 156 35.32 -14.46 1.83
N TRP A 157 34.62 -15.13 2.75
CA TRP A 157 35.16 -16.28 3.46
C TRP A 157 35.39 -17.50 2.57
N VAL A 158 34.49 -17.77 1.63
CA VAL A 158 34.61 -18.90 0.70
C VAL A 158 35.76 -18.70 -0.28
N SER A 159 35.92 -17.50 -0.83
CA SER A 159 36.97 -17.20 -1.82
C SER A 159 38.38 -17.18 -1.23
N PHE A 160 38.57 -16.70 0.01
CA PHE A 160 39.90 -16.49 0.59
C PHE A 160 40.40 -17.66 1.47
N TRP A 161 39.71 -18.79 1.48
CA TRP A 161 40.01 -19.91 2.37
C TRP A 161 41.43 -20.49 2.22
N ASN A 162 42.01 -20.43 1.02
CA ASN A 162 43.20 -21.21 0.67
C ASN A 162 44.55 -20.56 1.06
N HIS A 163 44.59 -19.29 1.50
CA HIS A 163 45.85 -18.60 1.83
C HIS A 163 45.81 -17.91 3.20
N GLN A 164 46.80 -18.23 4.04
CA GLN A 164 46.88 -17.77 5.44
C GLN A 164 47.06 -16.25 5.61
N SER A 165 47.52 -15.53 4.57
CA SER A 165 47.64 -14.06 4.57
C SER A 165 46.34 -13.34 4.19
N LEU A 166 45.36 -14.04 3.59
CA LEU A 166 44.11 -13.45 3.09
C LEU A 166 42.97 -13.47 4.12
N TYR A 167 43.20 -14.00 5.33
CA TYR A 167 42.22 -13.88 6.42
C TYR A 167 41.93 -12.43 6.80
N TYR A 168 42.92 -11.54 6.65
CA TYR A 168 42.75 -10.11 6.92
C TYR A 168 41.75 -9.46 5.95
N SER A 169 41.79 -9.77 4.65
CA SER A 169 40.85 -9.19 3.68
C SER A 169 39.41 -9.67 3.92
N ALA A 170 39.20 -10.95 4.20
CA ALA A 170 37.88 -11.49 4.55
C ALA A 170 37.31 -10.85 5.83
N SER A 171 38.16 -10.64 6.85
CA SER A 171 37.75 -9.97 8.08
C SER A 171 37.34 -8.51 7.87
N VAL A 172 38.01 -7.79 6.97
CA VAL A 172 37.68 -6.39 6.64
C VAL A 172 36.34 -6.32 5.90
N VAL A 173 36.11 -7.18 4.90
CA VAL A 173 34.85 -7.22 4.15
C VAL A 173 33.68 -7.55 5.09
N THR A 174 33.86 -8.52 5.99
CA THR A 174 32.81 -8.90 6.94
C THR A 174 32.56 -7.83 7.99
N ALA A 175 33.59 -7.11 8.47
CA ALA A 175 33.42 -5.97 9.35
C ALA A 175 32.61 -4.85 8.68
N ILE A 176 32.89 -4.53 7.41
CA ILE A 176 32.13 -3.53 6.64
C ILE A 176 30.68 -3.99 6.46
N SER A 177 30.44 -5.23 6.04
CA SER A 177 29.09 -5.78 5.89
C SER A 177 28.30 -5.76 7.20
N LEU A 178 28.94 -6.12 8.33
CA LEU A 178 28.30 -6.07 9.65
C LEU A 178 27.96 -4.64 10.08
N MET A 179 28.85 -3.67 9.84
CA MET A 179 28.56 -2.26 10.11
C MET A 179 27.37 -1.76 9.30
N LEU A 180 27.26 -2.14 8.02
CA LEU A 180 26.10 -1.81 7.19
C LEU A 180 24.81 -2.48 7.68
N ILE A 181 24.88 -3.74 8.12
CA ILE A 181 23.73 -4.44 8.71
C ILE A 181 23.29 -3.75 10.00
N ILE A 182 24.22 -3.39 10.88
CA ILE A 182 23.91 -2.69 12.14
C ILE A 182 23.30 -1.32 11.83
N TYR A 183 23.88 -0.56 10.89
CA TYR A 183 23.32 0.71 10.45
C TYR A 183 21.90 0.54 9.88
N TRP A 184 21.68 -0.49 9.05
CA TRP A 184 20.37 -0.82 8.49
C TRP A 184 19.35 -1.19 9.57
N PHE A 185 19.70 -2.06 10.52
CA PHE A 185 18.80 -2.40 11.63
C PHE A 185 18.56 -1.22 12.58
N ALA A 186 19.59 -0.45 12.90
CA ALA A 186 19.48 0.68 13.81
C ALA A 186 18.66 1.83 13.21
N ASN A 187 18.80 2.10 11.91
CA ASN A 187 18.12 3.20 11.24
C ASN A 187 16.82 2.74 10.56
N THR A 188 16.90 1.78 9.64
CA THR A 188 15.74 1.35 8.83
C THR A 188 14.72 0.59 9.66
N HIS A 189 15.12 -0.42 10.44
CA HIS A 189 14.17 -1.25 11.19
C HIS A 189 13.51 -0.50 12.35
N ARG A 190 14.27 0.32 13.10
CA ARG A 190 13.71 1.09 14.22
C ARG A 190 12.84 2.26 13.78
N LYS A 191 13.22 2.97 12.72
CA LYS A 191 12.50 4.19 12.31
C LYS A 191 11.28 3.87 11.45
N TRP A 192 11.41 2.89 10.56
CA TRP A 192 10.39 2.62 9.55
C TRP A 192 9.70 1.27 9.74
N GLY A 193 10.30 0.31 10.45
CA GLY A 193 9.71 -1.01 10.67
C GLY A 193 8.36 -0.92 11.39
N ASP A 194 8.30 -0.20 12.51
CA ASP A 194 7.06 -0.03 13.27
C ASP A 194 6.03 0.81 12.50
N PHE A 195 6.46 1.85 11.79
CA PHE A 195 5.56 2.72 11.04
C PHE A 195 4.95 2.03 9.81
N LEU A 196 5.75 1.30 9.04
CA LEU A 196 5.33 0.60 7.81
C LEU A 196 4.57 -0.70 8.11
N LEU A 197 4.85 -1.36 9.24
CA LEU A 197 4.17 -2.60 9.66
C LEU A 197 3.03 -2.38 10.65
N MET A 198 2.79 -1.14 11.10
CA MET A 198 1.58 -0.82 11.86
C MET A 198 0.37 -1.15 10.96
N SER A 199 -0.38 -2.17 11.34
CA SER A 199 -1.72 -2.37 10.83
C SER A 199 -2.63 -1.31 11.49
N GLU A 200 -3.37 -0.54 10.70
CA GLU A 200 -4.48 0.27 11.22
C GLU A 200 -5.48 -0.58 12.04
N ALA A 201 -5.45 -1.92 11.89
CA ALA A 201 -6.17 -2.86 12.76
C ALA A 201 -5.88 -2.65 14.26
N ARG A 202 -4.67 -2.21 14.65
CA ARG A 202 -4.36 -1.86 16.06
C ARG A 202 -5.01 -0.55 16.50
N ILE A 203 -5.31 0.36 15.57
CA ILE A 203 -6.06 1.60 15.85
C ILE A 203 -7.52 1.26 16.11
N LEU A 204 -8.11 0.34 15.33
CA LEU A 204 -9.47 -0.15 15.56
C LEU A 204 -9.61 -0.94 16.86
N THR A 205 -8.64 -1.79 17.24
CA THR A 205 -8.68 -2.49 18.54
C THR A 205 -8.46 -1.55 19.73
N ARG A 206 -7.67 -0.47 19.58
CA ARG A 206 -7.56 0.58 20.61
C ARG A 206 -8.85 1.41 20.74
N GLY A 207 -9.53 1.68 19.64
CA GLY A 207 -10.84 2.35 19.65
C GLY A 207 -11.93 1.49 20.31
N MET A 208 -11.97 0.19 20.02
CA MET A 208 -12.90 -0.76 20.66
C MET A 208 -12.57 -1.00 22.14
N SER A 209 -11.29 -1.00 22.52
CA SER A 209 -10.86 -1.09 23.92
C SER A 209 -11.28 0.14 24.75
N PHE A 210 -11.22 1.35 24.18
CA PHE A 210 -11.73 2.55 24.84
C PHE A 210 -13.27 2.58 24.90
N ALA A 211 -13.96 2.12 23.85
CA ALA A 211 -15.42 2.01 23.85
C ALA A 211 -15.94 0.92 24.81
N ALA A 212 -15.22 -0.18 25.00
CA ALA A 212 -15.54 -1.21 25.97
C ALA A 212 -15.23 -0.78 27.42
N ALA A 213 -14.16 0.00 27.64
CA ALA A 213 -13.85 0.57 28.96
C ALA A 213 -14.86 1.66 29.38
N SER A 214 -15.38 2.44 28.43
CA SER A 214 -16.43 3.45 28.67
C SER A 214 -17.78 2.81 29.10
N LYS A 215 -18.06 1.58 28.66
CA LYS A 215 -19.32 0.88 28.98
C LYS A 215 -19.34 0.20 30.37
N SER A 216 -18.24 0.24 31.10
CA SER A 216 -18.07 -0.40 32.43
C SER A 216 -18.22 0.56 33.61
N GLY A 217 -18.49 1.85 33.38
CA GLY A 217 -18.50 2.84 34.45
C GLY A 217 -19.42 4.02 34.15
N SER A 218 -20.73 3.79 34.12
CA SER A 218 -21.73 4.84 34.37
C SER A 218 -23.09 4.19 34.62
N SER A 219 -23.42 4.05 35.90
CA SER A 219 -24.80 4.12 36.37
C SER A 219 -25.12 5.59 36.60
N GLU A 220 -26.39 5.95 36.38
CA GLU A 220 -27.04 7.26 36.58
C GLU A 220 -26.90 8.30 35.47
N GLY A 221 -28.07 8.74 34.95
CA GLY A 221 -28.20 10.03 34.27
C GLY A 221 -29.02 9.99 32.98
N ASP A 222 -30.32 10.17 33.12
CA ASP A 222 -31.35 10.32 32.09
C ASP A 222 -31.09 11.52 31.14
N HIS A 223 -31.72 11.53 29.96
CA HIS A 223 -31.64 12.52 28.84
C HIS A 223 -30.59 12.30 27.73
N SER A 224 -30.72 11.24 26.92
CA SER A 224 -30.19 11.26 25.54
C SER A 224 -30.84 10.23 24.58
N SER A 225 -32.01 9.70 24.93
CA SER A 225 -32.67 8.60 24.22
C SER A 225 -33.68 9.03 23.14
N VAL A 226 -33.95 10.33 23.02
CA VAL A 226 -34.94 10.89 22.08
C VAL A 226 -34.34 11.10 20.69
N ASP A 227 -33.12 11.64 20.57
CA ASP A 227 -32.48 11.93 19.26
C ASP A 227 -32.11 10.68 18.44
N LEU A 228 -31.83 9.55 19.08
CA LEU A 228 -31.37 8.34 18.39
C LEU A 228 -32.52 7.56 17.73
N ARG A 229 -33.75 7.66 18.25
CA ARG A 229 -34.93 7.04 17.63
C ARG A 229 -35.38 7.80 16.39
N ASP A 230 -35.29 9.13 16.41
CA ASP A 230 -35.65 9.95 15.25
C ASP A 230 -34.64 9.77 14.10
N SER A 231 -33.35 9.60 14.42
CA SER A 231 -32.29 9.29 13.45
C SER A 231 -32.49 7.92 12.77
N LEU A 232 -33.00 6.93 13.51
CA LEU A 232 -33.30 5.59 12.97
C LEU A 232 -34.59 5.56 12.15
N GLN A 233 -35.60 6.35 12.52
CA GLN A 233 -36.82 6.50 11.71
C GLN A 233 -36.52 7.23 10.38
N LEU A 234 -35.67 8.25 10.39
CA LEU A 234 -35.25 8.95 9.16
C LEU A 234 -34.50 8.02 8.19
N SER A 235 -33.66 7.13 8.74
CA SER A 235 -32.90 6.16 7.94
C SER A 235 -33.80 5.08 7.34
N SER A 236 -34.85 4.65 8.05
CA SER A 236 -35.83 3.69 7.53
C SER A 236 -36.72 4.29 6.43
N LEU A 237 -37.05 5.59 6.52
CA LEU A 237 -37.81 6.30 5.49
C LEU A 237 -37.00 6.53 4.21
N ALA A 238 -35.71 6.85 4.33
CA ALA A 238 -34.82 7.04 3.19
C ALA A 238 -34.55 5.73 2.39
N ILE A 239 -34.53 4.58 3.08
CA ILE A 239 -34.35 3.27 2.43
C ILE A 239 -35.62 2.82 1.70
N GLY A 240 -36.81 3.20 2.18
CA GLY A 240 -38.09 2.94 1.52
C GLY A 240 -38.25 3.67 0.18
N GLU A 241 -37.89 4.96 0.13
CA GLU A 241 -37.97 5.79 -1.08
C GLU A 241 -37.02 5.33 -2.21
N LEU A 242 -35.84 4.81 -1.84
CA LEU A 242 -34.88 4.24 -2.81
C LEU A 242 -35.40 2.93 -3.43
N SER A 243 -36.13 2.11 -2.67
CA SER A 243 -36.74 0.89 -3.21
C SER A 243 -37.93 1.18 -4.13
N GLU A 244 -38.68 2.26 -3.89
CA GLU A 244 -39.84 2.63 -4.73
C GLU A 244 -39.41 3.30 -6.04
N SER A 245 -38.31 4.05 -6.03
CA SER A 245 -37.71 4.65 -7.23
C SER A 245 -37.02 3.62 -8.14
N GLU A 246 -36.37 2.59 -7.58
CA GLU A 246 -35.84 1.46 -8.34
C GLU A 246 -36.94 0.64 -9.04
N MET A 247 -38.13 0.55 -8.44
CA MET A 247 -39.25 -0.21 -9.02
C MET A 247 -39.98 0.55 -10.14
N LYS A 248 -39.95 1.88 -10.13
CA LYS A 248 -40.49 2.72 -11.23
C LYS A 248 -39.56 2.83 -12.43
N LEU A 249 -38.26 2.55 -12.27
CA LEU A 249 -37.28 2.63 -13.38
C LEU A 249 -37.19 1.34 -14.21
N LYS A 250 -37.82 0.25 -13.74
CA LYS A 250 -37.85 -1.07 -14.41
C LYS A 250 -39.18 -1.40 -15.11
N LYS A 251 -40.07 -0.42 -15.27
CA LYS A 251 -41.36 -0.56 -15.95
C LYS A 251 -41.46 0.44 -17.09
#